data_AF-A0A6N3HWX2-F1
#
_entry.id   AF-A0A6N3HWX2-F1
#
_cell.length_a   1.000
_cell.length_b   1.000
_cell.length_c   1.000
_cell.angle_alpha   90.00
_cell.angle_beta   90.00
_cell.angle_gamma   90.00
#
_symmetry.space_group_name_H-M   'P 1'
#
loop_
_entity.id
_entity.type
_entity.pdbx_description
1 polymer ?
#
loop_
_entity_poly.entity_id
_entity_poly.type
_entity_poly.pdbx_seq_one_letter_code
_entity_poly.pdbx_strand_id
1 'polypeptide(L)'
;MMGLAFKPDIDDLRESPAKGITTKVLQSCNNADIMVVEPNVSEHKLFKLTPYKEAYEKADIVVFLVNHREFAGLNYRDDVEVLDFCGTFKK
;
A
#
# COMPACT_ATOMS: atom_id res chain seq x y z
N MET A 1 1.25 -2.42 -2.88
CA MET A 1 0.65 -2.53 -1.53
C MET A 1 0.64 -1.15 -0.89
N MET A 2 -0.53 -0.51 -0.80
CA MET A 2 -0.72 0.87 -0.35
C MET A 2 -1.16 0.92 1.12
N GLY A 3 -0.24 1.36 2.00
CA GLY A 3 -0.44 1.44 3.44
C GLY A 3 0.02 0.17 4.17
N LEU A 4 0.77 0.36 5.25
CA LEU A 4 1.25 -0.70 6.13
C LEU A 4 0.88 -0.49 7.60
N ALA A 5 0.59 0.73 8.04
CA ALA A 5 0.27 1.01 9.43
C ALA A 5 -1.03 0.33 9.89
N PHE A 6 -1.23 0.21 11.20
CA PHE A 6 -2.48 -0.40 11.70
C PHE A 6 -3.68 0.56 11.64
N LYS A 7 -3.43 1.87 11.52
CA LYS A 7 -4.43 2.95 11.34
C LYS A 7 -3.93 3.99 10.33
N PRO A 8 -4.84 4.80 9.77
CA PRO A 8 -4.48 5.97 8.99
C PRO A 8 -3.52 6.92 9.71
N ASP A 9 -2.64 7.54 8.93
CA ASP A 9 -1.81 8.71 9.28
C ASP A 9 -0.89 8.56 10.51
N ILE A 10 -0.47 7.33 10.81
CA ILE A 10 0.47 7.01 11.89
C ILE A 10 1.60 6.11 11.37
N ASP A 11 2.70 6.03 12.13
CA ASP A 11 3.90 5.27 11.79
C ASP A 11 3.98 3.88 12.45
N ASP A 12 2.99 3.52 13.29
CA ASP A 12 3.02 2.26 14.03
C ASP A 12 2.64 1.07 13.13
N LEU A 13 3.65 0.24 12.85
CA LEU A 13 3.53 -1.00 12.07
C LEU A 13 3.44 -2.25 12.94
N ARG A 14 3.51 -2.12 14.28
CA ARG A 14 3.45 -3.27 15.18
C ARG A 14 2.05 -3.86 15.12
N GLU A 15 2.02 -5.20 15.00
CA GLU A 15 0.77 -5.97 14.90
C GLU A 15 -0.17 -5.51 13.79
N SER A 16 0.35 -4.78 12.78
CA SER A 16 -0.47 -4.33 11.68
C SER A 16 -0.94 -5.51 10.81
N PRO A 17 -2.27 -5.64 10.57
CA PRO A 17 -2.78 -6.65 9.65
C PRO A 17 -2.31 -6.39 8.21
N ALA A 18 -2.15 -5.12 7.81
CA ALA A 18 -1.69 -4.73 6.48
C ALA A 18 -0.25 -5.20 6.20
N LYS A 19 0.62 -5.10 7.22
CA LYS A 19 1.97 -5.69 7.17
C LYS A 19 1.91 -7.21 7.00
N GLY A 20 1.06 -7.90 7.75
CA GLY A 20 0.90 -9.35 7.65
C GLY A 20 0.43 -9.81 6.27
N ILE A 21 -0.54 -9.12 5.68
CA ILE A 21 -1.03 -9.37 4.31
C ILE A 21 0.11 -9.15 3.31
N THR A 22 0.80 -8.01 3.40
CA THR A 22 1.93 -7.68 2.51
C THR A 22 3.04 -8.73 2.57
N THR A 23 3.40 -9.21 3.77
CA THR A 23 4.38 -10.29 3.92
C THR A 23 3.93 -11.59 3.26
N LYS A 24 2.66 -12.00 3.44
CA LYS A 24 2.13 -13.22 2.81
C LYS A 24 2.11 -13.14 1.29
N VAL A 25 1.75 -11.99 0.74
CA VAL A 25 1.74 -11.74 -0.71
C VAL A 25 3.17 -11.81 -1.26
N LEU A 26 4.13 -11.13 -0.61
CA LEU A 26 5.55 -11.20 -0.96
C LEU A 26 6.10 -12.63 -0.95
N GLN A 27 5.69 -13.46 0.02
CA GLN A 27 6.13 -14.85 0.13
C GLN A 27 5.48 -15.80 -0.88
N SER A 28 4.28 -15.45 -1.37
CA SER A 28 3.49 -16.32 -2.26
C SER A 28 3.72 -16.00 -3.73
N CYS A 29 4.18 -14.80 -4.05
CA CYS A 29 4.34 -14.30 -5.41
C CYS A 29 5.83 -14.15 -5.78
N ASN A 30 6.52 -15.27 -6.07
CA ASN A 30 7.95 -15.27 -6.41
C ASN A 30 8.30 -14.55 -7.73
N ASN A 31 7.33 -14.30 -8.61
CA ASN A 31 7.55 -13.70 -9.92
C ASN A 31 6.92 -12.30 -10.08
N ALA A 32 6.39 -11.71 -9.00
CA ALA A 32 5.77 -10.39 -9.05
C ALA A 32 6.71 -9.33 -8.48
N ASP A 33 6.80 -8.17 -9.15
CA ASP A 33 7.45 -6.99 -8.58
C ASP A 33 6.46 -6.28 -7.64
N ILE A 34 6.70 -6.41 -6.33
CA ILE A 34 5.79 -5.90 -5.31
C ILE A 34 6.37 -4.62 -4.72
N MET A 35 5.74 -3.50 -5.07
CA MET A 35 6.01 -2.20 -4.47
C MET A 35 5.22 -2.04 -3.17
N VAL A 36 5.94 -1.76 -2.09
CA VAL A 36 5.37 -1.59 -0.74
C VAL A 36 5.40 -0.12 -0.36
N VAL A 37 4.28 0.43 0.08
CA VAL A 37 4.12 1.87 0.33
C VAL A 37 3.64 2.08 1.76
N GLU A 38 4.34 2.95 2.48
CA GLU A 38 3.89 3.53 3.74
C GLU A 38 4.36 4.99 3.82
N PRO A 39 3.48 5.98 3.62
CA PRO A 39 3.89 7.39 3.58
C PRO A 39 4.32 7.95 4.94
N ASN A 40 3.89 7.35 6.05
CA ASN A 40 4.18 7.85 7.40
C ASN A 40 5.44 7.24 8.02
N VAL A 41 6.15 6.36 7.29
CA VAL A 41 7.38 5.70 7.74
C VAL A 41 8.49 5.97 6.74
N SER A 42 9.61 6.53 7.19
CA SER A 42 10.75 6.85 6.32
C SER A 42 11.54 5.60 5.90
N GLU A 43 11.70 4.63 6.79
CA GLU A 43 12.48 3.42 6.55
C GLU A 43 11.94 2.22 7.32
N HIS A 44 12.09 1.03 6.74
CA HIS A 44 11.72 -0.21 7.40
C HIS A 44 12.74 -1.32 7.12
N LYS A 45 13.08 -2.12 8.13
CA LYS A 45 14.12 -3.15 8.02
C LYS A 45 13.77 -4.30 7.07
N LEU A 46 12.49 -4.60 6.92
CA LEU A 46 12.01 -5.75 6.12
C LEU A 46 11.48 -5.38 4.74
N PHE A 47 11.13 -4.11 4.52
CA PHE A 47 10.49 -3.68 3.28
C PHE A 47 11.28 -2.53 2.69
N LYS A 48 11.59 -2.64 1.41
CA LYS A 48 11.98 -1.47 0.62
C LYS A 48 10.72 -0.67 0.34
N LEU A 49 10.60 0.50 0.99
CA LEU A 49 9.47 1.39 0.79
C LEU A 49 9.62 2.14 -0.53
N THR A 50 8.52 2.22 -1.28
CA THR A 50 8.41 2.93 -2.54
C THR A 50 7.55 4.18 -2.32
N PRO A 51 7.92 5.34 -2.90
CA PRO A 51 7.08 6.53 -2.88
C PRO A 51 5.69 6.23 -3.44
N TYR A 52 4.62 6.67 -2.75
CA TYR A 52 3.26 6.26 -3.10
C TYR A 52 2.84 6.65 -4.52
N LYS A 53 3.24 7.83 -5.02
CA LYS A 53 2.92 8.28 -6.38
C LYS A 53 3.59 7.41 -7.43
N GLU A 54 4.86 7.07 -7.22
CA GLU A 54 5.62 6.21 -8.12
C GLU A 54 5.02 4.80 -8.16
N ALA A 55 4.72 4.23 -6.99
CA ALA A 55 4.07 2.93 -6.91
C ALA A 55 2.69 2.94 -7.56
N TYR A 56 1.91 4.01 -7.33
CA TYR A 56 0.58 4.15 -7.89
C TYR A 56 0.58 4.32 -9.41
N GLU A 57 1.59 4.98 -9.98
CA GLU A 57 1.73 5.16 -11.42
C GLU A 57 2.19 3.88 -12.13
N LYS A 58 3.17 3.17 -11.54
CA LYS A 58 3.80 2.00 -12.18
C LYS A 58 3.03 0.69 -12.01
N ALA A 59 2.17 0.58 -11.00
CA ALA A 59 1.51 -0.69 -10.68
C ALA A 59 0.45 -1.05 -11.72
N ASP A 60 0.42 -2.34 -12.08
CA ASP A 60 -0.66 -2.98 -12.84
C ASP A 60 -1.84 -3.42 -11.95
N ILE A 61 -1.57 -3.62 -10.65
CA ILE A 61 -2.56 -3.95 -9.62
C ILE A 61 -2.26 -3.10 -8.39
N VAL A 62 -3.24 -2.30 -7.97
CA VAL A 62 -3.12 -1.44 -6.79
C VAL A 62 -4.01 -1.98 -5.68
N VAL A 63 -3.42 -2.21 -4.51
CA VAL A 63 -4.13 -2.71 -3.32
C VAL A 63 -4.05 -1.69 -2.20
N PHE A 64 -5.19 -1.14 -1.78
CA PHE A 64 -5.29 -0.24 -0.63
C PHE A 64 -5.66 -1.03 0.63
N LEU A 65 -4.77 -0.96 1.62
CA LEU A 65 -4.93 -1.64 2.91
C LEU A 65 -5.21 -0.66 4.05
N VAL A 66 -4.74 0.58 3.92
CA VAL A 66 -4.92 1.63 4.94
C VAL A 66 -5.19 2.94 4.23
N ASN A 67 -6.21 3.67 4.68
CA ASN A 67 -6.65 4.89 4.02
C ASN A 67 -5.91 6.11 4.57
N HIS A 68 -4.66 6.33 4.11
CA HIS A 68 -3.88 7.50 4.50
C HIS A 68 -4.32 8.76 3.74
N ARG A 69 -4.19 9.92 4.39
CA ARG A 69 -4.50 11.23 3.80
C ARG A 69 -3.70 11.51 2.52
N GLU A 70 -2.48 10.99 2.40
CA GLU A 70 -1.64 11.14 1.21
C GLU A 70 -2.30 10.51 -0.03
N PHE A 71 -3.18 9.53 0.16
CA PHE A 71 -3.88 8.85 -0.93
C PHE A 71 -5.13 9.61 -1.40
N ALA A 72 -5.66 10.55 -0.62
CA ALA A 72 -6.86 11.29 -0.94
C ALA A 72 -6.72 12.18 -2.21
N GLY A 73 -5.48 12.50 -2.60
CA GLY A 73 -5.19 13.27 -3.82
C GLY A 73 -4.98 12.41 -5.08
N LEU A 74 -5.09 11.09 -4.98
CA LEU A 74 -5.01 10.20 -6.13
C LEU A 74 -6.34 10.21 -6.88
N ASN A 75 -6.28 10.25 -8.21
CA ASN A 75 -7.44 9.98 -9.05
C ASN A 75 -7.59 8.48 -9.22
N TYR A 76 -8.82 7.98 -9.23
CA TYR A 76 -9.08 6.58 -9.55
C TYR A 76 -8.54 6.26 -10.95
N ARG A 77 -7.84 5.12 -11.07
CA ARG A 77 -7.27 4.61 -12.32
C ARG A 77 -8.15 3.49 -12.84
N ASP A 78 -8.86 3.75 -13.95
CA ASP A 78 -9.71 2.76 -14.63
C ASP A 78 -8.91 1.82 -15.54
N ASP A 79 -7.61 2.08 -15.74
CA ASP A 79 -6.71 1.29 -16.60
C ASP A 79 -6.06 0.09 -15.88
N VAL A 80 -6.25 -0.03 -14.56
CA VAL A 80 -5.65 -1.08 -13.73
C VAL A 80 -6.65 -1.67 -12.73
N GLU A 81 -6.33 -2.83 -12.19
CA GLU A 81 -7.14 -3.43 -11.12
C GLU A 81 -6.87 -2.70 -9.80
N VAL A 82 -7.92 -2.10 -9.22
CA VAL A 82 -7.86 -1.40 -7.93
C VAL A 82 -8.66 -2.18 -6.88
N LEU A 83 -7.95 -2.78 -5.94
CA LEU A 83 -8.50 -3.46 -4.77
C LEU A 83 -8.49 -2.53 -3.57
N ASP A 84 -9.64 -1.90 -3.28
CA ASP A 84 -9.79 -0.98 -2.15
C ASP A 84 -10.53 -1.63 -0.98
N PHE A 85 -9.79 -1.99 0.06
CA PHE A 85 -10.33 -2.63 1.28
C PHE A 85 -10.56 -1.64 2.43
N CYS A 86 -10.21 -0.37 2.25
CA CYS A 86 -10.24 0.64 3.32
C CYS A 86 -11.02 1.92 2.96
N GLY A 87 -11.66 1.95 1.78
CA GLY A 87 -12.53 3.03 1.33
C GLY A 87 -11.76 4.30 0.99
N THR A 88 -10.59 4.17 0.37
CA THR A 88 -9.80 5.30 -0.15
C THR A 88 -10.56 6.04 -1.24
N PHE A 89 -11.20 5.32 -2.15
CA PHE A 89 -12.07 5.92 -3.18
C PHE A 89 -13.53 5.79 -2.76
N LYS A 90 -14.21 6.93 -2.62
CA LYS A 90 -15.67 6.95 -2.48
C LYS A 90 -16.28 6.79 -3.85
N LYS A 91 -16.91 5.65 -4.11
CA LYS A 91 -17.86 5.48 -5.23
C LYS A 91 -19.18 6.17 -4.92
#